data_AF-A0A6G2JWK6-F1
#
_entry.id   AF-A0A6G2JWK6-F1
#
_cell.length_a   1.000
_cell.length_b   1.000
_cell.length_c   1.000
_cell.angle_alpha   90.00
_cell.angle_beta   90.00
_cell.angle_gamma   90.00
#
_symmetry.space_group_name_H-M   'P 1'
#
loop_
_entity.id
_entity.type
_entity.pdbx_description
1 polymer ?
#
loop_
_entity_poly.entity_id
_entity_poly.type
_entity_poly.pdbx_seq_one_letter_code
_entity_poly.pdbx_strand_id
1 'polypeptide(L)' 'RWFDDDGHGLVHTLNGTACAVGRTLVFIMENHQRPDGSIAVPEVLHPWLNFTEIEAPA' A
#
# COMPACT_ATOMS: atom_id res chain seq x y z
N ARG A 1 4.68 -26.72 13.27
CA ARG A 1 5.19 -28.08 12.96
C ARG A 1 4.46 -28.55 11.72
N TRP A 2 5.14 -29.31 10.87
CA TRP A 2 4.61 -29.93 9.67
C TRP A 2 4.67 -31.46 9.85
N PHE A 3 3.81 -32.19 9.15
CA PHE A 3 3.66 -33.63 9.24
C PHE A 3 3.68 -34.21 7.84
N ASP A 4 4.58 -35.16 7.59
CA ASP A 4 4.64 -35.99 6.38
C ASP A 4 4.74 -37.47 6.72
N ASP A 5 4.79 -38.31 5.69
CA ASP A 5 4.98 -39.76 5.80
C ASP A 5 6.31 -40.11 6.51
N ASP A 6 7.29 -39.20 6.52
CA ASP A 6 8.61 -39.36 7.12
C ASP A 6 8.70 -38.85 8.58
N GLY A 7 7.66 -38.17 9.10
CA GLY A 7 7.54 -37.77 10.50
C GLY A 7 7.16 -36.29 10.71
N HIS A 8 7.81 -35.64 11.68
CA HIS A 8 7.48 -34.29 12.13
C HIS A 8 8.62 -33.29 11.87
N GLY A 9 8.30 -32.17 11.20
CA GLY A 9 9.25 -31.09 10.91
C GLY A 9 8.88 -29.74 11.54
N LEU A 10 9.84 -28.83 11.62
CA LEU A 10 9.57 -27.40 11.87
C LEU A 10 9.26 -26.72 10.53
N VAL A 11 8.26 -25.83 10.53
CA VAL A 11 7.96 -25.01 9.35
C VAL A 11 8.96 -23.85 9.29
N HIS A 12 9.37 -23.49 8.07
CA HIS A 12 10.06 -22.23 7.84
C HIS A 12 9.07 -21.07 7.89
N THR A 13 9.51 -19.93 8.39
CA THR A 13 8.71 -18.71 8.41
C THR A 13 9.31 -17.68 7.46
N LEU A 14 8.44 -16.96 6.76
CA LEU A 14 8.80 -15.77 5.99
C LEU A 14 7.88 -14.64 6.43
N ASN A 15 8.37 -13.41 6.32
CA ASN A 15 7.57 -12.20 6.51
C ASN A 15 7.90 -11.19 5.41
N GLY A 16 6.94 -10.31 5.14
CA GLY A 16 7.07 -9.23 4.16
C GLY A 16 6.08 -8.13 4.49
N THR A 17 6.47 -6.88 4.27
CA THR A 17 5.56 -5.74 4.40
C THR A 17 4.67 -5.67 3.16
N ALA A 18 3.35 -5.79 3.34
CA ALA A 18 2.41 -5.60 2.23
C ALA A 18 2.26 -4.11 1.87
N CYS A 19 2.01 -3.27 2.87
CA CYS A 19 1.89 -1.83 2.70
C CYS A 19 2.31 -1.12 3.99
N ALA A 20 3.36 -0.30 3.91
CA ALA A 20 3.71 0.61 5.00
C ALA A 20 2.99 1.95 4.76
N VAL A 21 1.82 2.12 5.38
CA VAL A 21 0.89 3.24 5.11
C VAL A 21 1.61 4.59 5.11
N GLY A 22 2.42 4.90 6.12
CA GLY A 22 3.14 6.18 6.17
C GLY A 22 4.05 6.44 4.96
N ARG A 23 4.85 5.45 4.55
CA ARG A 23 5.72 5.56 3.37
C ARG A 23 4.93 5.62 2.06
N THR A 24 3.82 4.91 2.00
CA THR A 24 2.94 4.87 0.83
C THR A 24 2.23 6.21 0.64
N LEU A 25 1.78 6.85 1.72
CA LEU A 25 1.19 8.18 1.68
C LEU A 25 2.19 9.22 1.19
N VAL A 26 3.43 9.23 1.71
CA VAL A 26 4.48 10.16 1.25
C VAL A 26 4.76 9.96 -0.24
N PHE A 27 4.91 8.71 -0.70
CA PHE A 27 5.09 8.42 -2.12
C PHE A 27 3.95 8.97 -2.99
N ILE A 28 2.70 8.75 -2.58
CA ILE A 28 1.53 9.25 -3.32
C ILE A 28 1.55 10.79 -3.37
N MET A 29 1.79 11.46 -2.25
CA MET A 29 1.81 12.93 -2.19
C MET A 29 2.92 13.53 -3.06
N GLU A 30 4.10 12.94 -3.08
CA GLU A 30 5.24 13.46 -3.86
C GLU A 30 5.13 13.17 -5.36
N ASN A 31 4.64 11.98 -5.74
CA ASN A 31 4.66 11.53 -7.14
C ASN A 31 3.37 11.85 -7.91
N HIS A 32 2.31 12.24 -7.21
CA HIS A 32 1.04 12.59 -7.83
C HIS A 32 0.62 14.06 -7.59
N GLN A 33 1.55 14.90 -7.11
CA GLN A 33 1.33 16.34 -7.02
C GLN A 33 1.19 16.97 -8.42
N ARG A 34 0.27 17.92 -8.55
CA ARG A 34 0.04 18.73 -9.76
C ARG A 34 0.52 20.17 -9.59
N PRO A 35 0.74 20.93 -10.69
CA PRO A 35 1.22 22.31 -10.62
C PRO A 35 0.32 23.28 -9.85
N ASP A 36 -0.97 22.99 -9.72
CA ASP A 36 -1.94 23.77 -8.94
C ASP A 36 -1.95 23.42 -7.45
N GLY A 37 -1.10 22.48 -7.00
CA GLY A 37 -0.97 22.06 -5.61
C GLY A 37 -1.91 20.93 -5.19
N SER A 38 -2.81 20.49 -6.07
CA SER A 38 -3.64 19.30 -5.85
C SER A 38 -2.84 18.01 -5.97
N ILE A 39 -3.39 16.90 -5.48
CA ILE A 39 -2.76 15.57 -5.57
C ILE A 39 -3.73 14.60 -6.21
N ALA A 40 -3.34 14.02 -7.35
CA ALA A 40 -4.13 13.00 -8.02
C ALA A 40 -4.13 11.68 -7.22
N VAL A 41 -5.29 11.05 -7.07
CA VAL A 41 -5.37 9.71 -6.47
C VAL A 41 -5.08 8.66 -7.56
N PRO A 42 -4.20 7.67 -7.32
CA PRO A 42 -4.00 6.55 -8.24
C PRO A 42 -5.32 5.82 -8.57
N GLU A 43 -5.54 5.49 -9.85
CA GLU A 43 -6.79 4.87 -10.34
C GLU A 43 -7.18 3.60 -9.58
N VAL A 44 -6.18 2.79 -9.20
CA VAL A 44 -6.39 1.55 -8.44
C VAL A 44 -7.04 1.78 -7.07
N LEU A 45 -6.96 2.99 -6.52
CA LEU A 45 -7.56 3.34 -5.24
C LEU A 45 -8.98 3.92 -5.37
N HIS A 46 -9.45 4.25 -6.59
CA HIS A 46 -10.72 4.95 -6.77
C HIS A 46 -11.93 4.20 -6.21
N PRO A 47 -12.11 2.88 -6.40
CA PRO A 47 -13.29 2.21 -5.83
C PRO A 47 -13.29 2.08 -4.28
N TRP A 48 -12.23 2.54 -3.61
CA TRP A 48 -12.08 2.54 -2.15
C TRP A 48 -12.27 3.95 -1.57
N LEU A 49 -12.36 4.97 -2.42
CA LEU A 49 -12.39 6.38 -2.03
C LEU A 49 -13.56 7.08 -2.72
N ASN A 50 -14.16 8.06 -2.03
CA ASN A 50 -15.25 8.87 -2.60
C ASN A 50 -14.72 10.08 -3.39
N PHE A 51 -13.43 10.10 -3.70
CA PHE A 51 -12.74 11.19 -4.38
C PHE A 51 -11.63 10.62 -5.26
N THR A 52 -11.30 11.33 -6.33
CA THR A 52 -10.23 10.98 -7.27
C THR A 52 -9.02 11.91 -7.18
N GLU A 53 -9.11 12.91 -6.30
CA GLU A 53 -8.14 13.99 -6.14
C GLU A 53 -8.26 14.60 -4.74
N ILE A 54 -7.13 15.02 -4.18
CA ILE A 54 -7.05 15.83 -2.96
C ILE A 54 -6.84 17.28 -3.40
N GLU A 55 -7.77 18.15 -3.02
CA GLU A 55 -7.72 19.58 -3.36
C GLU A 55 -6.49 20.26 -2.73
N ALA A 56 -5.97 21.28 -3.43
CA ALA A 56 -4.91 22.11 -2.89
C ALA A 56 -5.38 22.81 -1.60
N PRO A 57 -4.49 23.00 -0.61
CA PRO A 57 -4.82 23.79 0.58
C PRO A 57 -5.26 25.21 0.19
N ALA A 58 -6.27 25.73 0.88
CA ALA A 58 -6.69 27.13 0.77
C ALA A 58 -5.64 28.10 1.32
#